data_AF-A0A6M3KZA1-F1
#
_entry.id   AF-A0A6M3KZA1-F1
#
_cell.length_a   1.000
_cell.length_b   1.000
_cell.length_c   1.000
_cell.angle_alpha   90.00
_cell.angle_beta   90.00
_cell.angle_gamma   90.00
#
_symmetry.space_group_name_H-M   'P 1'
#
loop_
_entity.id
_entity.type
_entity.pdbx_description
1 polymer ?
#
loop_
_entity_poly.entity_id
_entity_poly.type
_entity_poly.pdbx_seq_one_letter_code
_entity_poly.pdbx_strand_id
1 'polypeptide(L)'
;MVEIKAKVPELDREMVLEYDFGKDLDEAVVKFGKDPIYQDFVASAKITIQSAMRSMARGGKTDEEINTALSEWKPGVARARTVDPVAASINRFASMSNEDQEGFIAQLLAMKKKGGKQA
;
A
#
# COMPACT_ATOMS: atom_id res chain seq x y z
N MET A 1 -4.77 -26.92 -3.41
CA MET A 1 -5.40 -26.92 -2.08
C MET A 1 -4.90 -25.72 -1.29
N VAL A 2 -5.80 -24.88 -0.80
CA VAL A 2 -5.53 -23.73 0.07
C VAL A 2 -6.23 -23.97 1.40
N GLU A 3 -5.51 -23.80 2.50
CA GLU A 3 -6.05 -23.90 3.85
C GLU A 3 -6.71 -22.58 4.26
N ILE A 4 -7.99 -22.63 4.60
CA ILE A 4 -8.79 -21.49 5.04
C ILE A 4 -9.12 -21.66 6.51
N LYS A 5 -8.75 -20.68 7.33
CA LYS A 5 -9.07 -20.64 8.77
C LYS A 5 -10.10 -19.57 9.03
N ALA A 6 -11.13 -19.91 9.78
CA ALA A 6 -12.12 -18.97 10.29
C ALA A 6 -12.25 -19.13 11.80
N LYS A 7 -12.17 -18.02 12.53
CA LYS A 7 -12.47 -17.95 13.96
C LYS A 7 -13.82 -17.27 14.15
N VAL A 8 -14.65 -17.80 15.04
CA VAL A 8 -15.92 -17.21 15.45
C VAL A 8 -15.83 -16.93 16.95
N PRO A 9 -15.38 -15.72 17.34
CA PRO A 9 -15.12 -15.38 18.74
C PRO A 9 -16.35 -15.51 19.63
N GLU A 10 -17.54 -15.23 19.10
CA GLU A 10 -18.81 -15.30 19.84
C GLU A 10 -19.16 -16.72 20.28
N LEU A 11 -18.63 -17.73 19.58
CA LEU A 11 -18.86 -19.14 19.84
C LEU A 11 -17.62 -19.87 20.38
N ASP A 12 -16.53 -19.14 20.63
CA ASP A 12 -15.21 -19.68 21.00
C ASP A 12 -14.81 -20.87 20.11
N ARG A 13 -15.03 -20.73 18.79
CA ARG A 13 -14.87 -21.82 17.82
C ARG A 13 -13.91 -21.43 16.70
N GLU A 14 -13.08 -22.39 16.31
CA GLU A 14 -12.25 -22.31 15.11
C GLU A 14 -12.61 -23.41 14.12
N MET A 15 -12.53 -23.09 12.82
CA MET A 15 -12.76 -24.03 11.73
C MET A 15 -11.63 -23.92 10.71
N VAL A 16 -11.23 -25.07 10.17
CA VAL A 16 -10.25 -25.18 9.09
C VAL A 16 -10.90 -25.92 7.94
N LEU A 17 -10.81 -25.35 6.73
CA LEU A 17 -11.27 -25.96 5.50
C LEU A 17 -10.13 -25.96 4.50
N GLU A 18 -9.83 -27.12 3.93
CA GLU A 18 -9.01 -27.19 2.73
C GLU A 18 -9.91 -27.07 1.51
N TYR A 19 -9.65 -26.06 0.67
CA TYR A 19 -10.42 -25.82 -0.54
C TYR A 19 -9.53 -25.80 -1.78
N ASP A 20 -10.02 -26.38 -2.88
CA ASP A 20 -9.28 -26.43 -4.13
C ASP A 20 -9.69 -25.30 -5.09
N PHE A 21 -8.96 -24.18 -5.04
CA PHE A 21 -9.13 -23.09 -6.00
C PHE A 21 -8.50 -23.36 -7.38
N GLY A 22 -7.84 -24.51 -7.58
CA GLY A 22 -6.93 -24.71 -8.71
C GLY A 22 -5.55 -24.12 -8.43
N LYS A 23 -4.58 -24.42 -9.30
CA LYS A 23 -3.18 -23.98 -9.12
C LYS A 23 -2.86 -22.66 -9.85
N ASP A 24 -3.69 -22.26 -10.81
CA ASP A 24 -3.51 -21.10 -11.66
C ASP A 24 -4.85 -20.54 -12.17
N LEU A 25 -4.79 -19.47 -12.96
CA LEU A 25 -5.96 -18.82 -13.53
C LEU A 25 -6.75 -19.76 -14.46
N ASP A 26 -6.07 -20.56 -15.26
CA ASP A 26 -6.72 -21.43 -16.24
C ASP A 26 -7.52 -22.53 -15.53
N GLU A 27 -6.95 -23.16 -14.50
CA GLU A 27 -7.65 -24.13 -13.68
C GLU A 27 -8.80 -23.51 -12.88
N ALA A 28 -8.62 -22.30 -12.35
CA ALA A 28 -9.69 -21.57 -11.67
C ALA A 28 -10.86 -21.26 -12.62
N VAL A 29 -10.55 -20.83 -13.86
CA VAL A 29 -11.56 -20.60 -14.90
C VAL A 29 -12.29 -21.89 -15.29
N VAL A 30 -11.58 -23.01 -15.40
CA VAL A 30 -12.19 -24.32 -15.68
C VAL A 30 -13.11 -24.76 -14.53
N LYS A 31 -12.72 -24.52 -13.28
CA LYS A 31 -13.48 -24.92 -12.09
C LYS A 31 -14.70 -24.04 -11.80
N PHE A 32 -14.55 -22.72 -11.95
CA PHE A 32 -15.52 -21.74 -11.44
C PHE A 32 -16.16 -20.88 -12.52
N GLY A 33 -15.64 -20.94 -13.76
CA GLY A 33 -16.10 -20.12 -14.88
C GLY A 33 -15.38 -18.77 -14.96
N LYS A 34 -15.41 -18.19 -16.17
CA LYS A 34 -14.74 -16.91 -16.46
C LYS A 34 -15.36 -15.74 -15.72
N ASP A 35 -16.69 -15.67 -15.70
CA ASP A 35 -17.40 -14.50 -15.17
C ASP A 35 -17.22 -14.33 -13.66
N PRO A 36 -17.39 -15.37 -12.81
CA PRO A 36 -17.16 -15.22 -11.38
C PRO A 36 -15.72 -14.82 -11.05
N ILE A 37 -14.74 -15.44 -11.71
CA ILE A 37 -13.32 -15.12 -11.50
C ILE A 37 -13.00 -13.67 -11.88
N TYR A 38 -13.55 -13.20 -13.00
CA TYR A 38 -13.38 -11.81 -13.41
C TYR A 38 -14.08 -10.83 -12.45
N GLN A 39 -15.28 -11.15 -11.99
CA GLN A 39 -16.01 -10.32 -11.04
C GLN A 39 -15.27 -10.16 -9.70
N ASP A 40 -14.72 -11.26 -9.17
CA ASP A 40 -13.93 -11.24 -7.94
C ASP A 40 -12.63 -10.44 -8.11
N PHE A 41 -11.94 -10.60 -9.24
CA PHE A 41 -10.79 -9.77 -9.59
C PHE A 41 -11.14 -8.28 -9.62
N VAL A 42 -12.23 -7.91 -10.30
CA VAL A 42 -12.70 -6.51 -10.37
C VAL A 42 -13.07 -5.98 -8.99
N ALA A 43 -13.74 -6.78 -8.15
CA ALA A 43 -14.10 -6.39 -6.79
C ALA A 43 -12.86 -6.08 -5.94
N SER A 44 -11.87 -6.97 -5.96
CA SER A 44 -10.59 -6.77 -5.26
C SER A 44 -9.82 -5.54 -5.79
N ALA A 45 -9.76 -5.37 -7.11
CA ALA A 45 -9.12 -4.22 -7.75
C ALA A 45 -9.79 -2.90 -7.34
N LYS A 46 -11.12 -2.86 -7.30
CA LYS A 46 -11.89 -1.68 -6.85
C LYS A 46 -11.54 -1.28 -5.43
N ILE A 47 -11.47 -2.22 -4.49
CA ILE A 47 -11.10 -1.94 -3.08
C ILE A 47 -9.72 -1.30 -3.01
N THR A 48 -8.77 -1.82 -3.81
CA THR A 48 -7.40 -1.28 -3.86
C THR A 48 -7.37 0.15 -4.38
N ILE A 49 -8.07 0.43 -5.50
CA ILE A 49 -8.18 1.79 -6.06
C ILE A 49 -8.82 2.73 -5.04
N GLN A 50 -9.93 2.33 -4.41
CA GLN A 50 -10.62 3.13 -3.40
C GLN A 50 -9.72 3.46 -2.21
N SER A 51 -8.93 2.48 -1.73
CA SER A 51 -7.95 2.71 -0.67
C SER A 51 -6.92 3.77 -1.08
N ALA A 52 -6.41 3.69 -2.32
CA ALA A 52 -5.48 4.67 -2.86
C ALA A 52 -6.12 6.07 -2.99
N MET A 53 -7.36 6.17 -3.50
CA MET A 53 -8.12 7.42 -3.57
C MET A 53 -8.23 8.07 -2.19
N ARG A 54 -8.69 7.31 -1.18
CA ARG A 54 -8.81 7.79 0.20
C ARG A 54 -7.47 8.22 0.79
N SER A 55 -6.38 7.54 0.45
CA SER A 55 -5.04 7.93 0.89
C SER A 55 -4.60 9.24 0.26
N MET A 56 -4.82 9.43 -1.04
CA MET A 56 -4.42 10.62 -1.77
C MET A 56 -5.25 11.84 -1.38
N ALA A 57 -6.56 11.68 -1.19
CA ALA A 57 -7.45 12.73 -0.73
C ALA A 57 -7.07 13.20 0.69
N ARG A 58 -6.78 12.27 1.62
CA ARG A 58 -6.25 12.63 2.95
C ARG A 58 -4.88 13.31 2.88
N GLY A 59 -4.12 13.06 1.81
CA GLY A 59 -2.86 13.75 1.51
C GLY A 59 -3.02 15.11 0.84
N GLY A 60 -4.26 15.60 0.65
CA GLY A 60 -4.54 16.93 0.11
C GLY A 60 -4.60 17.04 -1.41
N LYS A 61 -4.57 15.92 -2.15
CA LYS A 61 -4.72 15.94 -3.62
C LYS A 61 -6.15 16.27 -4.04
N THR A 62 -6.30 16.95 -5.18
CA THR A 62 -7.62 17.20 -5.79
C THR A 62 -8.15 15.97 -6.52
N ASP A 63 -9.44 15.98 -6.84
CA ASP A 63 -10.09 14.90 -7.59
C ASP A 63 -9.46 14.70 -8.98
N GLU A 64 -9.08 15.79 -9.67
CA GLU A 64 -8.38 15.73 -10.97
C GLU A 64 -6.99 15.08 -10.84
N GLU A 65 -6.23 15.45 -9.82
CA GLU A 65 -4.90 14.87 -9.56
C GLU A 65 -4.99 13.39 -9.20
N ILE A 66 -6.03 13.01 -8.43
CA ILE A 66 -6.29 11.62 -8.07
C ILE A 66 -6.66 10.82 -9.32
N ASN A 67 -7.60 11.31 -10.13
CA ASN A 67 -8.02 10.64 -11.37
C ASN A 67 -6.84 10.43 -12.31
N THR A 68 -6.01 11.45 -12.50
CA THR A 68 -4.79 11.37 -13.33
C THR A 68 -3.79 10.35 -12.77
N ALA A 69 -3.60 10.33 -11.45
CA ALA A 69 -2.66 9.39 -10.82
C ALA A 69 -3.16 7.93 -10.83
N LEU A 70 -4.46 7.70 -11.00
CA LEU A 70 -5.09 6.38 -10.94
C LEU A 70 -5.47 5.82 -12.31
N SER A 71 -5.56 6.64 -13.36
CA SER A 71 -5.95 6.20 -14.71
C SER A 71 -4.99 5.18 -15.32
N GLU A 72 -3.70 5.27 -14.98
CA GLU A 72 -2.66 4.36 -15.46
C GLU A 72 -2.36 3.20 -14.49
N TRP A 73 -3.10 3.13 -13.38
CA TRP A 73 -2.86 2.11 -12.37
C TRP A 73 -3.17 0.71 -12.90
N LYS A 74 -2.28 -0.24 -12.60
CA LYS A 74 -2.43 -1.66 -12.93
C LYS A 74 -2.42 -2.49 -11.65
N PRO A 75 -3.39 -3.39 -11.44
CA PRO A 75 -3.39 -4.34 -10.33
C PRO A 75 -2.08 -5.13 -10.27
N GLY A 76 -1.56 -5.35 -9.05
CA GLY A 76 -0.34 -6.14 -8.81
C GLY A 76 0.98 -5.48 -9.24
N VAL A 77 0.95 -4.42 -10.05
CA VAL A 77 2.14 -3.67 -10.45
C VAL A 77 2.40 -2.58 -9.41
N ALA A 78 3.51 -2.69 -8.70
CA ALA A 78 3.95 -1.64 -7.79
C ALA A 78 4.19 -0.35 -8.59
N ARG A 79 3.59 0.77 -8.16
CA ARG A 79 3.96 2.07 -8.72
C ARG A 79 5.38 2.40 -8.32
N ALA A 80 6.12 3.01 -9.24
CA ALA A 80 7.32 3.74 -8.89
C ALA A 80 6.97 4.76 -7.79
N ARG A 81 7.58 4.61 -6.61
CA ARG A 81 7.40 5.56 -5.53
C ARG A 81 8.25 6.79 -5.84
N THR A 82 7.63 7.84 -6.38
CA THR A 82 8.25 9.16 -6.35
C THR A 82 8.02 9.73 -4.95
N VAL A 83 9.02 9.54 -4.08
CA VAL A 83 9.04 10.15 -2.75
C VAL A 83 9.64 11.53 -2.90
N ASP A 84 8.91 12.59 -2.54
CA ASP A 84 9.52 13.89 -2.32
C ASP A 84 10.42 13.77 -1.09
N PRO A 85 11.77 13.83 -1.26
CA PRO A 85 12.70 13.57 -0.17
C PRO A 85 12.62 14.62 0.93
N VAL A 86 12.21 15.85 0.61
CA VAL A 86 12.06 16.94 1.57
C VAL A 86 10.81 16.71 2.41
N ALA A 87 9.66 16.49 1.76
CA ALA A 87 8.41 16.22 2.47
C ALA A 87 8.51 14.94 3.33
N ALA A 88 9.16 13.89 2.83
CA ALA A 88 9.40 12.66 3.59
C ALA A 88 10.29 12.90 4.83
N SER A 89 11.34 13.73 4.69
CA SER A 89 12.21 14.08 5.81
C SER A 89 11.47 14.91 6.85
N ILE A 90 10.63 15.87 6.44
CA ILE A 90 9.81 16.68 7.34
C ILE A 90 8.80 15.81 8.11
N ASN A 91 8.07 14.93 7.40
CA ASN A 91 7.10 14.05 8.02
C ASN A 91 7.76 13.07 8.99
N ARG A 92 8.96 12.56 8.64
CA ARG A 92 9.73 11.71 9.54
C ARG A 92 10.16 12.49 10.78
N PHE A 93 10.71 13.68 10.61
CA PHE A 93 11.13 14.57 11.69
C PHE A 93 9.98 14.88 12.67
N ALA A 94 8.80 15.22 12.15
CA ALA A 94 7.61 15.52 12.95
C ALA A 94 7.09 14.33 13.79
N SER A 95 7.43 13.10 13.41
CA SER A 95 7.02 11.87 14.12
C SER A 95 8.07 11.32 15.10
N MET A 96 9.21 12.00 15.24
CA MET A 96 10.30 11.61 16.15
C MET A 96 10.09 12.17 17.56
N SER A 97 10.73 11.56 18.56
CA SER A 97 10.78 12.13 19.92
C SER A 97 11.62 13.41 19.93
N ASN A 98 11.47 14.26 20.96
CA ASN A 98 12.25 15.50 21.05
C ASN A 98 13.77 15.24 21.04
N GLU A 99 14.22 14.20 21.75
CA GLU A 99 15.64 13.82 21.79
C GLU A 99 16.14 13.37 20.40
N ASP A 100 15.34 12.57 19.70
CA ASP A 100 15.66 12.12 18.35
C ASP A 100 15.65 13.27 17.34
N GLN A 101 14.75 14.25 17.50
CA GLN A 101 14.70 15.46 16.67
C GLN A 101 15.96 16.30 16.84
N GLU A 102 16.41 16.55 18.07
CA GLU A 102 17.65 17.28 18.34
C GLU A 102 18.87 16.58 17.72
N GLY A 103 18.94 15.25 17.88
CA GLY A 103 19.97 14.41 17.25
C GLY A 103 19.95 14.51 15.72
N PHE A 104 18.76 14.51 15.11
CA PHE A 104 18.59 14.65 13.67
C PHE A 104 19.03 16.03 13.15
N ILE A 105 18.67 17.12 13.85
CA ILE A 105 19.11 18.49 13.51
C ILE A 105 20.64 18.60 13.61
N ALA A 106 21.25 18.05 14.65
CA ALA A 106 22.70 18.08 14.82
C ALA A 106 23.43 17.42 13.65
N GLN A 107 22.92 16.29 13.15
CA GLN A 107 23.46 15.60 11.97
C GLN A 107 23.36 16.46 10.70
N LEU A 108 22.20 17.09 10.45
CA LEU A 108 22.00 17.96 9.29
C LEU A 108 22.95 19.18 9.32
N LEU A 109 23.13 19.81 10.49
CA LEU A 109 24.04 20.93 10.67
C LEU A 109 25.51 20.52 10.47
N ALA A 110 25.90 19.33 10.95
CA ALA A 110 27.24 18.79 10.73
C ALA A 110 27.50 18.50 9.25
N MET A 111 26.51 17.96 8.52
CA MET A 111 26.59 17.76 7.07
C MET A 111 26.75 19.07 6.30
N LYS A 112 25.96 20.11 6.64
CA LYS A 112 26.10 21.45 6.04
C LYS A 112 27.51 22.03 6.21
N LYS A 113 28.11 21.89 7.40
CA LYS A 113 29.48 22.35 7.69
C LYS A 113 30.54 21.58 6.89
N LYS A 114 30.34 20.28 6.63
CA LYS A 114 31.26 19.48 5.81
C LYS A 114 31.13 19.80 4.30
N GLY A 115 29.92 20.09 3.81
CA GLY A 115 29.67 20.47 2.42
C GLY A 115 30.10 21.90 2.04
N GLY A 116 30.22 22.81 3.00
CA GLY A 116 30.63 24.20 2.77
C GLY A 116 32.15 24.44 2.60
N LYS A 117 32.96 23.38 2.48
CA LYS A 117 34.43 23.46 2.26
C LYS A 117 34.86 23.16 0.82
N GLN A 118 33.93 23.00 -0.10
CA GLN A 118 34.19 22.98 -1.55
C GLN A 118 33.36 24.09 -2.22
N ALA A 119 33.79 25.33 -1.99
CA ALA A 119 33.48 26.50 -2.81
C ALA A 119 34.66 27.46 -2.70
#